data_AF-A0A520JKJ0-F1
#
_entry.id   AF-A0A520JKJ0-F1
#
_cell.length_a   1.000
_cell.length_b   1.000
_cell.length_c   1.000
_cell.angle_alpha   90.00
_cell.angle_beta   90.00
_cell.angle_gamma   90.00
#
_symmetry.space_group_name_H-M   'P 1'
#
loop_
_entity.id
_entity.type
_entity.pdbx_description
1 polymer ?
#
loop_
_entity_poly.entity_id
_entity_poly.type
_entity_poly.pdbx_seq_one_letter_code
_entity_poly.pdbx_strand_id
1 'polypeptide(L)'
;IHDGVPRTGNSGIHALDQIALMDALGVDRFMVAGHDWGSSIAEALAVGWPDRVERIAMLSTPPRLGGMPTPPFWHAQRQWYHWFMATARGAQAVRDDRRGFARTHWDNWSPPGWYDEATFARVARSWDNPDWVDVTLHSYRARWGEAEPDPRSAWLEDKVKATTTLSLPAIYVQGAVDGVNPPAASQGVSRKFSGPFDYVLLPGVGHFPQREAADAVARHLIQHFGGDDAARDHTKQETSMAKKIGTGVGIVAVAAALMVGGAAYAQGGRSGALTQEAQFDHQVTGVAVTADGRRFVSFPRWTDDAPISVAEVMKDGSLRPYPDARWNSWRNARANELPVEQHFVCVQSIVPDGHGNLWVLDPGAPGNEKILPGAPKLVKIDLATNQVTKTIAVPGDVALQGTYLNDIRFSPDGRLGYITDSGTRGAIIVVDLATGDSWRALDGHPSTQVDKTVTVTIDGKPLRRPDGRQPAFAADGIAISGDGATLYFQALTGKTLYAIPTAQLRKDVGEADRARALTIVARTHVADGLWMSKAGTLYLTSPTDYSIKRLNGARVENVLTDKRLRWPDTFSEGPDGRIYVTASHIQDTSWFTPGAPPSIRTQLFSFSPTR
;
A
#
# COMPACT_ATOMS: atom_id res chain seq x y z
N ILE A 1 8.29 -32.24 34.54
CA ILE A 1 7.43 -33.30 33.96
C ILE A 1 8.18 -34.62 34.15
N HIS A 2 7.49 -35.73 34.46
CA HIS A 2 8.15 -37.03 34.68
C HIS A 2 8.77 -37.58 33.38
N ASP A 3 9.90 -38.29 33.47
CA ASP A 3 10.65 -38.78 32.31
C ASP A 3 9.85 -39.75 31.41
N GLY A 4 8.85 -40.44 31.96
CA GLY A 4 8.01 -41.40 31.22
C GLY A 4 6.85 -40.80 30.42
N VAL A 5 6.63 -39.48 30.44
CA VAL A 5 5.50 -38.85 29.70
C VAL A 5 5.86 -38.69 28.23
N PRO A 6 5.07 -39.17 27.26
CA PRO A 6 5.37 -38.96 25.83
C PRO A 6 5.43 -37.47 25.46
N ARG A 7 6.41 -37.07 24.64
CA ARG A 7 6.56 -35.70 24.12
C ARG A 7 5.88 -35.61 22.75
N THR A 8 4.56 -35.53 22.78
CA THR A 8 3.71 -35.52 21.58
C THR A 8 3.18 -34.12 21.29
N GLY A 9 3.10 -33.76 20.00
CA GLY A 9 2.67 -32.44 19.53
C GLY A 9 1.61 -32.45 18.43
N ASN A 10 0.95 -33.58 18.17
CA ASN A 10 -0.13 -33.62 17.18
C ASN A 10 -1.34 -32.78 17.65
N SER A 11 -2.08 -32.18 16.72
CA SER A 11 -3.19 -31.24 17.01
C SER A 11 -4.21 -31.75 18.03
N GLY A 12 -4.58 -33.03 17.96
CA GLY A 12 -5.60 -33.61 18.81
C GLY A 12 -5.21 -33.63 20.29
N ILE A 13 -3.94 -33.84 20.64
CA ILE A 13 -3.52 -33.84 22.05
C ILE A 13 -3.57 -32.42 22.62
N HIS A 14 -3.16 -31.43 21.85
CA HIS A 14 -3.29 -30.03 22.25
C HIS A 14 -4.76 -29.60 22.39
N ALA A 15 -5.67 -30.09 21.54
CA ALA A 15 -7.10 -29.82 21.68
C ALA A 15 -7.67 -30.41 22.99
N LEU A 16 -7.23 -31.62 23.40
CA LEU A 16 -7.61 -32.20 24.69
C LEU A 16 -7.12 -31.34 25.87
N ASP A 17 -5.88 -30.83 25.82
CA ASP A 17 -5.35 -29.93 26.84
C ASP A 17 -6.17 -28.62 26.93
N GLN A 18 -6.56 -28.05 25.79
CA GLN A 18 -7.40 -26.83 25.76
C GLN A 18 -8.79 -27.09 26.36
N ILE A 19 -9.43 -28.22 26.06
CA ILE A 19 -10.74 -28.57 26.65
C ILE A 19 -10.63 -28.78 28.15
N ALA A 20 -9.62 -29.51 28.62
CA ALA A 20 -9.39 -29.69 30.04
C ALA A 20 -9.16 -28.35 30.77
N LEU A 21 -8.48 -27.40 30.11
CA LEU A 21 -8.32 -26.04 30.63
C LEU A 21 -9.67 -25.31 30.69
N MET A 22 -10.51 -25.39 29.65
CA MET A 22 -11.85 -24.76 29.67
C MET A 22 -12.74 -25.35 30.77
N ASP A 23 -12.67 -26.67 30.99
CA ASP A 23 -13.39 -27.35 32.08
C ASP A 23 -12.91 -26.86 33.46
N ALA A 24 -11.59 -26.76 33.65
CA ALA A 24 -11.01 -26.26 34.89
C ALA A 24 -11.37 -24.78 35.17
N LEU A 25 -11.56 -23.98 34.12
CA LEU A 25 -12.00 -22.59 34.22
C LEU A 25 -13.53 -22.43 34.33
N GLY A 26 -14.29 -23.51 34.19
CA GLY A 26 -15.75 -23.47 34.19
C GLY A 26 -16.37 -22.80 32.95
N VAL A 27 -15.65 -22.78 31.83
CA VAL A 27 -16.10 -22.19 30.56
C VAL A 27 -16.75 -23.27 29.69
N ASP A 28 -18.08 -23.30 29.67
CA ASP A 28 -18.84 -24.33 28.96
C ASP A 28 -18.82 -24.13 27.43
N ARG A 29 -19.11 -22.91 26.96
CA ARG A 29 -19.07 -22.52 25.55
C ARG A 29 -18.08 -21.39 25.33
N PHE A 30 -17.36 -21.42 24.21
CA PHE A 30 -16.29 -20.48 23.90
C PHE A 30 -16.11 -20.28 22.40
N MET A 31 -15.43 -19.18 22.06
CA MET A 31 -14.96 -18.87 20.72
C MET A 31 -13.45 -19.04 20.70
N VAL A 32 -12.89 -19.53 19.59
CA VAL A 32 -11.46 -19.85 19.51
C VAL A 32 -10.80 -19.24 18.28
N ALA A 33 -9.62 -18.64 18.49
CA ALA A 33 -8.74 -18.19 17.43
C ALA A 33 -7.42 -18.97 17.48
N GLY A 34 -6.99 -19.49 16.35
CA GLY A 34 -5.73 -20.22 16.19
C GLY A 34 -4.86 -19.62 15.10
N HIS A 35 -3.54 -19.56 15.33
CA HIS A 35 -2.56 -19.21 14.31
C HIS A 35 -1.64 -20.39 14.01
N ASP A 36 -1.42 -20.64 12.71
CA ASP A 36 -0.62 -21.74 12.19
C ASP A 36 -1.02 -23.09 12.82
N TRP A 37 -0.18 -23.72 13.65
CA TRP A 37 -0.54 -24.93 14.39
C TRP A 37 -1.79 -24.75 15.25
N GLY A 38 -1.97 -23.55 15.81
CA GLY A 38 -3.17 -23.17 16.54
C GLY A 38 -4.43 -23.28 15.68
N SER A 39 -4.35 -23.03 14.37
CA SER A 39 -5.49 -23.24 13.45
C SER A 39 -5.89 -24.71 13.37
N SER A 40 -4.91 -25.62 13.34
CA SER A 40 -5.17 -27.08 13.40
C SER A 40 -5.64 -27.55 14.78
N ILE A 41 -5.41 -26.79 15.85
CA ILE A 41 -5.97 -27.07 17.18
C ILE A 41 -7.40 -26.55 17.26
N ALA A 42 -7.66 -25.33 16.77
CA ALA A 42 -8.99 -24.72 16.71
C ALA A 42 -9.98 -25.56 15.89
N GLU A 43 -9.54 -26.12 14.74
CA GLU A 43 -10.39 -27.04 13.97
C GLU A 43 -10.68 -28.33 14.76
N ALA A 44 -9.70 -28.88 15.48
CA ALA A 44 -9.86 -30.11 16.23
C ALA A 44 -10.82 -29.90 17.41
N LEU A 45 -10.78 -28.73 18.05
CA LEU A 45 -11.77 -28.30 19.04
C LEU A 45 -13.18 -28.26 18.45
N ALA A 46 -13.35 -27.62 17.29
CA ALA A 46 -14.65 -27.51 16.63
C ALA A 46 -15.21 -28.88 16.17
N VAL A 47 -14.35 -29.80 15.75
CA VAL A 47 -14.74 -31.17 15.37
C VAL A 47 -15.04 -32.05 16.59
N GLY A 48 -14.23 -31.93 17.64
CA GLY A 48 -14.33 -32.74 18.85
C GLY A 48 -15.55 -32.35 19.70
N TRP A 49 -15.78 -31.05 19.86
CA TRP A 49 -16.78 -30.47 20.76
C TRP A 49 -17.62 -29.38 20.05
N PRO A 50 -18.39 -29.75 19.01
CA PRO A 50 -19.15 -28.79 18.20
C PRO A 50 -20.17 -27.97 19.01
N ASP A 51 -20.70 -28.52 20.10
CA ASP A 51 -21.67 -27.81 20.96
C ASP A 51 -21.01 -26.74 21.86
N ARG A 52 -19.68 -26.85 22.06
CA ARG A 52 -18.90 -25.93 22.91
C ARG A 52 -18.25 -24.81 22.12
N VAL A 53 -17.89 -25.04 20.85
CA VAL A 53 -17.22 -24.04 20.02
C VAL A 53 -18.24 -23.25 19.22
N GLU A 54 -18.44 -21.99 19.60
CA GLU A 54 -19.47 -21.14 18.99
C GLU A 54 -19.02 -20.54 17.64
N ARG A 55 -17.74 -20.17 17.56
CA ARG A 55 -17.14 -19.48 16.41
C ARG A 55 -15.64 -19.79 16.34
N ILE A 56 -15.10 -19.83 15.12
CA ILE A 56 -13.67 -20.12 14.90
C ILE A 56 -12.99 -19.09 14.02
N ALA A 57 -11.77 -18.71 14.42
CA ALA A 57 -10.86 -17.96 13.59
C ALA A 57 -9.58 -18.76 13.33
N MET A 58 -9.22 -18.90 12.06
CA MET A 58 -8.04 -19.64 11.61
C MET A 58 -7.10 -18.70 10.88
N LEU A 59 -5.85 -18.60 11.35
CA LEU A 59 -4.85 -17.70 10.78
C LEU A 59 -3.75 -18.52 10.09
N SER A 60 -3.42 -18.13 8.85
CA SER A 60 -2.29 -18.59 8.03
C SER A 60 -2.23 -20.06 7.59
N THR A 61 -2.88 -20.98 8.28
CA THR A 61 -2.84 -22.43 7.96
C THR A 61 -4.24 -22.98 7.71
N PRO A 62 -4.51 -23.52 6.50
CA PRO A 62 -5.83 -24.00 6.12
C PRO A 62 -6.24 -25.25 6.93
N PRO A 63 -7.54 -25.54 7.04
CA PRO A 63 -8.03 -26.71 7.75
C PRO A 63 -7.63 -28.03 7.08
N ARG A 64 -7.43 -29.07 7.90
CA ARG A 64 -7.07 -30.44 7.50
C ARG A 64 -8.29 -31.38 7.36
N LEU A 65 -9.49 -30.81 7.42
CA LEU A 65 -10.77 -31.52 7.26
C LEU A 65 -10.78 -32.37 5.99
N GLY A 66 -11.20 -33.63 6.09
CA GLY A 66 -11.21 -34.59 4.98
C GLY A 66 -9.86 -35.24 4.69
N GLY A 67 -8.88 -35.04 5.57
CA GLY A 67 -7.51 -35.47 5.39
C GLY A 67 -6.69 -34.48 4.57
N MET A 68 -5.36 -34.50 4.79
CA MET A 68 -4.44 -33.65 4.03
C MET A 68 -3.97 -34.37 2.77
N PRO A 69 -4.13 -33.78 1.58
CA PRO A 69 -3.48 -34.30 0.38
C PRO A 69 -1.97 -34.06 0.44
N THR A 70 -1.21 -34.89 -0.27
CA THR A 70 0.21 -34.59 -0.54
C THR A 70 0.30 -33.28 -1.32
N PRO A 71 1.10 -32.30 -0.86
CA PRO A 71 1.19 -31.01 -1.52
C PRO A 71 1.89 -31.13 -2.88
N PRO A 72 1.56 -30.25 -3.85
CA PRO A 72 2.28 -30.19 -5.12
C PRO A 72 3.74 -29.74 -4.89
N PHE A 73 4.65 -30.07 -5.82
CA PHE A 73 6.09 -29.82 -5.64
C PHE A 73 6.45 -28.37 -5.30
N TRP A 74 5.80 -27.38 -5.91
CA TRP A 74 6.07 -25.97 -5.63
C TRP A 74 5.73 -25.58 -4.18
N HIS A 75 4.71 -26.21 -3.59
CA HIS A 75 4.32 -25.95 -2.20
C HIS A 75 5.17 -26.79 -1.24
N ALA A 76 5.47 -28.03 -1.60
CA ALA A 76 6.40 -28.88 -0.87
C ALA A 76 7.80 -28.25 -0.73
N GLN A 77 8.28 -27.50 -1.72
CA GLN A 77 9.52 -26.71 -1.64
C GLN A 77 9.48 -25.65 -0.54
N ARG A 78 8.34 -24.97 -0.37
CA ARG A 78 8.13 -23.99 0.72
C ARG A 78 8.01 -24.66 2.09
N GLN A 79 7.57 -25.91 2.10
CA GLN A 79 7.42 -26.77 3.28
C GLN A 79 8.58 -27.77 3.44
N TRP A 80 9.75 -27.51 2.84
CA TRP A 80 10.89 -28.45 2.79
C TRP A 80 11.26 -29.02 4.16
N TYR A 81 11.09 -28.21 5.20
CA TYR A 81 11.45 -28.52 6.57
C TYR A 81 10.62 -29.67 7.16
N HIS A 82 9.40 -29.93 6.64
CA HIS A 82 8.58 -31.07 7.04
C HIS A 82 9.30 -32.39 6.73
N TRP A 83 9.85 -32.49 5.52
CA TRP A 83 10.60 -33.67 5.05
C TRP A 83 11.97 -33.75 5.72
N PHE A 84 12.61 -32.61 5.95
CA PHE A 84 13.87 -32.54 6.68
C PHE A 84 13.73 -33.14 8.09
N MET A 85 12.73 -32.70 8.85
CA MET A 85 12.46 -33.18 10.22
C MET A 85 12.01 -34.65 10.28
N ALA A 86 11.43 -35.18 9.20
CA ALA A 86 11.11 -36.61 9.12
C ALA A 86 12.38 -37.48 9.19
N THR A 87 13.49 -37.03 8.61
CA THR A 87 14.76 -37.77 8.67
C THR A 87 15.41 -37.72 10.05
N ALA A 88 16.18 -38.76 10.40
CA ALA A 88 16.97 -38.77 11.64
C ALA A 88 18.02 -37.65 11.68
N ARG A 89 18.68 -37.36 10.55
CA ARG A 89 19.70 -36.30 10.45
C ARG A 89 19.10 -34.91 10.59
N GLY A 90 17.97 -34.64 9.92
CA GLY A 90 17.30 -33.34 10.05
C GLY A 90 16.74 -33.13 11.45
N ALA A 91 16.19 -34.16 12.08
CA ALA A 91 15.81 -34.09 13.49
C ALA A 91 16.99 -33.77 14.42
N GLN A 92 18.17 -34.37 14.18
CA GLN A 92 19.38 -34.03 14.94
C GLN A 92 19.81 -32.58 14.69
N ALA A 93 19.80 -32.11 13.45
CA ALA A 93 20.14 -30.73 13.12
C ALA A 93 19.23 -29.70 13.83
N VAL A 94 17.92 -29.99 13.95
CA VAL A 94 17.00 -29.15 14.75
C VAL A 94 17.35 -29.18 16.24
N ARG A 95 17.82 -30.32 16.78
CA ARG A 95 18.29 -30.39 18.19
C ARG A 95 19.54 -29.55 18.40
N ASP A 96 20.47 -29.62 17.46
CA ASP A 96 21.77 -28.94 17.53
C ASP A 96 21.61 -27.41 17.42
N ASP A 97 20.70 -26.92 16.57
CA ASP A 97 20.43 -25.49 16.42
C ASP A 97 18.94 -25.14 16.24
N ARG A 98 18.18 -25.26 17.32
CA ARG A 98 16.74 -24.92 17.35
C ARG A 98 16.47 -23.45 17.04
N ARG A 99 17.37 -22.54 17.44
CA ARG A 99 17.19 -21.09 17.26
C ARG A 99 17.45 -20.68 15.82
N GLY A 100 18.52 -21.17 15.19
CA GLY A 100 18.81 -20.95 13.78
C GLY A 100 17.77 -21.60 12.87
N PHE A 101 17.29 -22.80 13.24
CA PHE A 101 16.15 -23.42 12.58
C PHE A 101 14.92 -22.50 12.63
N ALA A 102 14.48 -22.06 13.81
CA ALA A 102 13.32 -21.19 13.94
C ALA A 102 13.51 -19.82 13.25
N ARG A 103 14.72 -19.23 13.30
CA ARG A 103 15.06 -18.00 12.57
C ARG A 103 14.85 -18.13 11.07
N THR A 104 15.33 -19.24 10.49
CA THR A 104 15.16 -19.54 9.06
C THR A 104 13.68 -19.51 8.65
N HIS A 105 12.78 -19.95 9.52
CA HIS A 105 11.33 -19.90 9.26
C HIS A 105 10.79 -18.47 9.39
N TRP A 106 11.22 -17.72 10.41
CA TRP A 106 10.85 -16.31 10.55
C TRP A 106 11.27 -15.49 9.33
N ASP A 107 12.45 -15.73 8.80
CA ASP A 107 12.97 -15.01 7.62
C ASP A 107 12.25 -15.42 6.32
N ASN A 108 11.91 -16.70 6.17
CA ASN A 108 11.33 -17.22 4.93
C ASN A 108 9.80 -17.08 4.86
N TRP A 109 9.12 -17.07 6.00
CA TRP A 109 7.65 -17.11 6.02
C TRP A 109 7.00 -15.73 5.95
N SER A 110 7.76 -14.67 6.22
CA SER A 110 7.26 -13.31 6.30
C SER A 110 8.24 -12.31 5.67
N PRO A 111 7.74 -11.15 5.19
CA PRO A 111 8.55 -10.17 4.47
C PRO A 111 9.67 -9.58 5.33
N PRO A 112 10.85 -9.25 4.75
CA PRO A 112 11.95 -8.67 5.50
C PRO A 112 11.54 -7.42 6.29
N GLY A 113 12.05 -7.31 7.53
CA GLY A 113 11.78 -6.19 8.42
C GLY A 113 10.54 -6.35 9.32
N TRP A 114 9.86 -7.51 9.29
CA TRP A 114 8.67 -7.74 10.12
C TRP A 114 8.96 -7.90 11.62
N TYR A 115 10.21 -8.20 12.00
CA TYR A 115 10.65 -8.31 13.38
C TYR A 115 12.04 -7.69 13.58
N ASP A 116 12.34 -7.33 14.82
CA ASP A 116 13.68 -6.92 15.26
C ASP A 116 14.37 -8.01 16.10
N GLU A 117 15.68 -7.89 16.26
CA GLU A 117 16.48 -8.87 17.01
C GLU A 117 16.02 -9.00 18.47
N ALA A 118 15.57 -7.89 19.08
CA ALA A 118 15.03 -7.90 20.44
C ALA A 118 13.75 -8.75 20.55
N THR A 119 12.87 -8.67 19.56
CA THR A 119 11.64 -9.48 19.48
C THR A 119 11.97 -10.94 19.24
N PHE A 120 12.89 -11.23 18.33
CA PHE A 120 13.36 -12.60 18.11
C PHE A 120 13.93 -13.19 19.39
N ALA A 121 14.90 -12.52 20.02
CA ALA A 121 15.53 -12.99 21.25
C ALA A 121 14.51 -13.22 22.38
N ARG A 122 13.49 -12.36 22.50
CA ARG A 122 12.42 -12.52 23.49
C ARG A 122 11.61 -13.79 23.28
N VAL A 123 11.24 -14.10 22.02
CA VAL A 123 10.49 -15.32 21.67
C VAL A 123 11.39 -16.55 21.72
N ALA A 124 12.66 -16.42 21.34
CA ALA A 124 13.60 -17.53 21.24
C ALA A 124 13.84 -18.26 22.58
N ARG A 125 13.63 -17.58 23.71
CA ARG A 125 13.65 -18.21 25.05
C ARG A 125 12.65 -19.34 25.21
N SER A 126 11.52 -19.31 24.50
CA SER A 126 10.54 -20.40 24.51
C SER A 126 11.09 -21.71 23.95
N TRP A 127 12.08 -21.63 23.05
CA TRP A 127 12.72 -22.80 22.45
C TRP A 127 13.76 -23.40 23.37
N ASP A 128 14.19 -22.71 24.43
CA ASP A 128 15.11 -23.26 25.43
C ASP A 128 14.47 -24.34 26.30
N ASN A 129 13.13 -24.48 26.23
CA ASN A 129 12.42 -25.60 26.86
C ASN A 129 13.02 -26.95 26.36
N PRO A 130 13.47 -27.83 27.27
CA PRO A 130 14.08 -29.10 26.88
C PRO A 130 13.15 -30.00 26.06
N ASP A 131 11.83 -29.91 26.27
CA ASP A 131 10.83 -30.71 25.55
C ASP A 131 10.46 -30.13 24.17
N TRP A 132 10.88 -28.89 23.85
CA TRP A 132 10.42 -28.19 22.64
C TRP A 132 10.74 -28.97 21.36
N VAL A 133 11.97 -29.47 21.22
CA VAL A 133 12.39 -30.13 19.98
C VAL A 133 11.61 -31.42 19.75
N ASP A 134 11.43 -32.24 20.78
CA ASP A 134 10.74 -33.53 20.63
C ASP A 134 9.24 -33.34 20.34
N VAL A 135 8.59 -32.38 21.00
CA VAL A 135 7.20 -31.99 20.70
C VAL A 135 7.08 -31.45 19.27
N THR A 136 8.01 -30.59 18.85
CA THR A 136 8.00 -30.01 17.50
C THR A 136 8.17 -31.07 16.41
N LEU A 137 9.16 -31.96 16.57
CA LEU A 137 9.41 -33.05 15.65
C LEU A 137 8.23 -34.03 15.58
N HIS A 138 7.64 -34.37 16.72
CA HIS A 138 6.49 -35.28 16.77
C HIS A 138 5.31 -34.73 15.97
N SER A 139 4.95 -33.45 16.13
CA SER A 139 3.82 -32.87 15.41
C SER A 139 3.96 -32.98 13.89
N TYR A 140 5.12 -32.65 13.33
CA TYR A 140 5.35 -32.72 11.88
C TYR A 140 5.42 -34.16 11.39
N ARG A 141 6.00 -35.09 12.16
CA ARG A 141 6.06 -36.50 11.78
C ARG A 141 4.68 -37.15 11.82
N ALA A 142 3.93 -36.94 12.89
CA ALA A 142 2.57 -37.47 13.02
C ALA A 142 1.63 -36.92 11.94
N ARG A 143 1.81 -35.66 11.56
CA ARG A 143 1.07 -35.00 10.47
C ARG A 143 1.22 -35.72 9.11
N TRP A 144 2.36 -36.36 8.87
CA TRP A 144 2.69 -37.05 7.62
C TRP A 144 2.75 -38.58 7.75
N GLY A 145 2.34 -39.14 8.90
CA GLY A 145 2.35 -40.60 9.12
C GLY A 145 3.72 -41.20 9.44
N GLU A 146 4.72 -40.36 9.73
CA GLU A 146 6.08 -40.76 10.11
C GLU A 146 6.24 -40.98 11.62
N ALA A 147 5.17 -40.78 12.39
CA ALA A 147 5.05 -41.12 13.80
C ALA A 147 3.58 -41.37 14.14
N GLU A 148 3.32 -42.22 15.13
CA GLU A 148 1.97 -42.40 15.66
C GLU A 148 1.52 -41.15 16.44
N PRO A 149 0.26 -40.71 16.31
CA PRO A 149 -0.30 -39.68 17.18
C PRO A 149 -0.37 -40.16 18.63
N ASP A 150 -0.53 -39.24 19.60
CA ASP A 150 -0.77 -39.66 20.99
C ASP A 150 -2.05 -40.53 21.05
N PRO A 151 -2.00 -41.75 21.62
CA PRO A 151 -3.15 -42.65 21.67
C PRO A 151 -4.41 -42.04 22.28
N ARG A 152 -4.27 -41.11 23.23
CA ARG A 152 -5.41 -40.40 23.86
C ARG A 152 -6.17 -39.53 22.87
N SER A 153 -5.50 -39.09 21.80
CA SER A 153 -6.03 -38.19 20.78
C SER A 153 -6.31 -38.85 19.44
N ALA A 154 -5.99 -40.14 19.27
CA ALA A 154 -6.13 -40.86 18.00
C ALA A 154 -7.56 -40.78 17.44
N TRP A 155 -8.57 -40.95 18.31
CA TRP A 155 -9.99 -40.82 17.94
C TRP A 155 -10.32 -39.45 17.32
N LEU A 156 -9.69 -38.38 17.79
CA LEU A 156 -9.94 -37.02 17.33
C LEU A 156 -9.24 -36.75 15.99
N GLU A 157 -8.02 -37.24 15.81
CA GLU A 157 -7.33 -37.17 14.52
C GLU A 157 -8.11 -37.92 13.43
N ASP A 158 -8.66 -39.09 13.74
CA ASP A 158 -9.50 -39.86 12.80
C ASP A 158 -10.83 -39.15 12.51
N LYS A 159 -11.44 -38.54 13.54
CA LYS A 159 -12.67 -37.74 13.35
C LYS A 159 -12.42 -36.51 12.48
N VAL A 160 -11.29 -35.82 12.63
CA VAL A 160 -10.89 -34.68 11.77
C VAL A 160 -10.69 -35.14 10.32
N LYS A 161 -10.04 -36.29 10.09
CA LYS A 161 -9.88 -36.88 8.74
C LYS A 161 -11.23 -37.25 8.12
N ALA A 162 -12.17 -37.77 8.90
CA ALA A 162 -13.51 -38.15 8.43
C ALA A 162 -14.44 -36.94 8.18
N THR A 163 -14.22 -35.82 8.89
CA THR A 163 -15.05 -34.61 8.77
C THR A 163 -14.63 -33.79 7.58
N THR A 164 -15.53 -33.55 6.62
CA THR A 164 -15.21 -32.80 5.39
C THR A 164 -15.64 -31.34 5.42
N THR A 165 -16.62 -30.98 6.27
CA THR A 165 -17.13 -29.62 6.42
C THR A 165 -17.48 -29.27 7.87
N LEU A 166 -17.44 -27.98 8.21
CA LEU A 166 -17.89 -27.42 9.49
C LEU A 166 -19.00 -26.38 9.28
N SER A 167 -20.04 -26.40 10.12
CA SER A 167 -21.22 -25.54 9.98
C SER A 167 -21.24 -24.29 10.86
N LEU A 168 -20.33 -24.18 11.83
CA LEU A 168 -20.24 -23.00 12.70
C LEU A 168 -19.69 -21.78 11.94
N PRO A 169 -19.98 -20.55 12.40
CA PRO A 169 -19.37 -19.35 11.85
C PRO A 169 -17.84 -19.40 11.92
N ALA A 170 -17.19 -19.15 10.79
CA ALA A 170 -15.75 -19.24 10.65
C ALA A 170 -15.16 -18.01 9.94
N ILE A 171 -13.94 -17.64 10.30
CA ILE A 171 -13.12 -16.68 9.57
C ILE A 171 -11.74 -17.27 9.32
N TYR A 172 -11.23 -17.14 8.09
CA TYR A 172 -9.86 -17.47 7.75
C TYR A 172 -9.10 -16.20 7.38
N VAL A 173 -8.04 -15.88 8.12
CA VAL A 173 -7.21 -14.69 7.93
C VAL A 173 -5.84 -15.10 7.44
N GLN A 174 -5.40 -14.55 6.32
CA GLN A 174 -4.14 -14.92 5.67
C GLN A 174 -3.37 -13.68 5.21
N GLY A 175 -2.05 -13.74 5.30
CA GLY A 175 -1.17 -12.75 4.69
C GLY A 175 -1.04 -12.95 3.17
N ALA A 176 -1.12 -11.87 2.40
CA ALA A 176 -1.00 -11.91 0.94
C ALA A 176 0.38 -12.36 0.44
N VAL A 177 1.42 -12.21 1.26
CA VAL A 177 2.80 -12.59 0.95
C VAL A 177 3.32 -13.70 1.87
N ASP A 178 2.42 -14.52 2.42
CA ASP A 178 2.78 -15.69 3.23
C ASP A 178 3.75 -16.61 2.46
N GLY A 179 4.96 -16.74 3.02
CA GLY A 179 6.07 -17.46 2.39
C GLY A 179 5.93 -18.98 2.40
N VAL A 180 5.11 -19.54 3.30
CA VAL A 180 4.95 -20.99 3.47
C VAL A 180 3.61 -21.50 2.96
N ASN A 181 2.53 -20.77 3.22
CA ASN A 181 1.18 -21.04 2.75
C ASN A 181 0.69 -19.83 1.96
N PRO A 182 1.15 -19.60 0.72
CA PRO A 182 0.68 -18.47 -0.08
C PRO A 182 -0.81 -18.61 -0.40
N PRO A 183 -1.51 -17.56 -0.84
CA PRO A 183 -2.95 -17.62 -1.12
C PRO A 183 -3.37 -18.72 -2.11
N ALA A 184 -2.47 -19.10 -3.02
CA ALA A 184 -2.65 -20.25 -3.92
C ALA A 184 -2.84 -21.59 -3.18
N ALA A 185 -2.21 -21.76 -2.01
CA ALA A 185 -2.34 -22.96 -1.17
C ALA A 185 -3.67 -23.01 -0.38
N SER A 186 -4.37 -21.88 -0.27
CA SER A 186 -5.64 -21.76 0.47
C SER A 186 -6.85 -21.66 -0.46
N GLN A 187 -6.67 -21.92 -1.75
CA GLN A 187 -7.77 -22.03 -2.71
C GLN A 187 -8.70 -23.17 -2.30
N GLY A 188 -10.00 -22.87 -2.14
CA GLY A 188 -11.00 -23.87 -1.77
C GLY A 188 -11.22 -24.04 -0.27
N VAL A 189 -10.54 -23.26 0.59
CA VAL A 189 -10.79 -23.30 2.05
C VAL A 189 -12.26 -23.03 2.38
N SER A 190 -12.93 -22.14 1.65
CA SER A 190 -14.35 -21.85 1.88
C SER A 190 -15.25 -23.09 1.72
N ARG A 191 -14.84 -24.07 0.90
CA ARG A 191 -15.59 -25.31 0.66
C ARG A 191 -15.57 -26.26 1.86
N LYS A 192 -14.66 -26.03 2.82
CA LYS A 192 -14.57 -26.77 4.08
C LYS A 192 -15.56 -26.22 5.12
N PHE A 193 -16.34 -25.20 4.79
CA PHE A 193 -17.35 -24.62 5.66
C PHE A 193 -18.72 -24.60 4.98
N SER A 194 -19.74 -25.12 5.68
CA SER A 194 -21.14 -25.07 5.25
C SER A 194 -21.92 -23.94 5.92
N GLY A 195 -21.39 -23.36 7.00
CA GLY A 195 -21.92 -22.20 7.70
C GLY A 195 -21.38 -20.86 7.20
N PRO A 196 -21.64 -19.75 7.93
CA PRO A 196 -21.08 -18.44 7.63
C PRO A 196 -19.55 -18.50 7.59
N PHE A 197 -18.94 -18.02 6.51
CA PHE A 197 -17.50 -18.09 6.32
C PHE A 197 -16.97 -16.80 5.71
N ASP A 198 -15.98 -16.21 6.37
CA ASP A 198 -15.26 -15.03 5.90
C ASP A 198 -13.81 -15.40 5.54
N TYR A 199 -13.33 -14.93 4.39
CA TYR A 199 -11.93 -15.03 4.00
C TYR A 199 -11.31 -13.62 3.96
N VAL A 200 -10.29 -13.40 4.79
CA VAL A 200 -9.60 -12.13 4.90
C VAL A 200 -8.17 -12.29 4.40
N LEU A 201 -7.85 -11.53 3.35
CA LEU A 201 -6.50 -11.43 2.82
C LEU A 201 -5.88 -10.09 3.21
N LEU A 202 -4.75 -10.13 3.91
CA LEU A 202 -4.05 -8.95 4.40
C LEU A 202 -2.88 -8.59 3.47
N PRO A 203 -2.93 -7.44 2.74
CA PRO A 203 -1.85 -7.00 1.87
C PRO A 203 -0.54 -6.78 2.62
N GLY A 204 0.59 -7.16 2.02
CA GLY A 204 1.93 -6.95 2.59
C GLY A 204 2.25 -7.74 3.86
N VAL A 205 1.32 -8.58 4.34
CA VAL A 205 1.48 -9.40 5.54
C VAL A 205 1.92 -10.81 5.16
N GLY A 206 2.86 -11.37 5.92
CA GLY A 206 3.35 -12.74 5.78
C GLY A 206 2.58 -13.75 6.64
N HIS A 207 3.29 -14.78 7.10
CA HIS A 207 2.71 -15.89 7.83
C HIS A 207 2.31 -15.59 9.27
N PHE A 208 2.72 -14.47 9.88
CA PHE A 208 2.43 -14.11 11.27
C PHE A 208 1.48 -12.90 11.38
N PRO A 209 0.27 -12.93 10.79
CA PRO A 209 -0.58 -11.75 10.66
C PRO A 209 -0.95 -11.08 11.99
N GLN A 210 -1.10 -11.87 13.07
CA GLN A 210 -1.38 -11.35 14.41
C GLN A 210 -0.22 -10.55 15.03
N ARG A 211 0.99 -10.68 14.49
CA ARG A 211 2.18 -9.90 14.90
C ARG A 211 2.48 -8.80 13.89
N GLU A 212 2.38 -9.10 12.60
CA GLU A 212 2.70 -8.19 11.51
C GLU A 212 1.66 -7.09 11.31
N ALA A 213 0.39 -7.40 11.57
CA ALA A 213 -0.74 -6.48 11.42
C ALA A 213 -1.73 -6.66 12.58
N ALA A 214 -1.22 -6.58 13.82
CA ALA A 214 -1.98 -6.85 15.04
C ALA A 214 -3.34 -6.13 15.10
N ASP A 215 -3.39 -4.83 14.74
CA ASP A 215 -4.62 -4.05 14.76
C ASP A 215 -5.65 -4.52 13.71
N ALA A 216 -5.19 -4.93 12.52
CA ALA A 216 -6.08 -5.44 11.48
C ALA A 216 -6.68 -6.79 11.90
N VAL A 217 -5.84 -7.69 12.40
CA VAL A 217 -6.30 -8.99 12.92
C VAL A 217 -7.26 -8.79 14.08
N ALA A 218 -6.91 -7.94 15.06
CA ALA A 218 -7.78 -7.65 16.20
C ALA A 218 -9.16 -7.14 15.77
N ARG A 219 -9.23 -6.22 14.78
CA ARG A 219 -10.52 -5.74 14.24
C ARG A 219 -11.35 -6.86 13.65
N HIS A 220 -10.75 -7.71 12.82
CA HIS A 220 -11.48 -8.84 12.21
C HIS A 220 -11.94 -9.86 13.26
N LEU A 221 -11.11 -10.15 14.28
CA LEU A 221 -11.49 -11.04 15.37
C LEU A 221 -12.61 -10.45 16.23
N ILE A 222 -12.53 -9.15 16.59
CA ILE A 222 -13.59 -8.47 17.36
C ILE A 222 -14.90 -8.46 16.58
N GLN A 223 -14.87 -8.16 15.28
CA GLN A 223 -16.07 -8.22 14.43
C GLN A 223 -16.62 -9.64 14.34
N HIS A 224 -15.75 -10.63 14.16
CA HIS A 224 -16.15 -12.02 14.02
C HIS A 224 -16.75 -12.58 15.32
N PHE A 225 -16.14 -12.28 16.47
CA PHE A 225 -16.59 -12.77 17.78
C PHE A 225 -17.71 -11.92 18.41
N GLY A 226 -17.82 -10.64 18.03
CA GLY A 226 -18.81 -9.71 18.59
C GLY A 226 -20.05 -9.45 17.75
N GLY A 227 -20.12 -9.89 16.49
CA GLY A 227 -21.22 -9.57 15.58
C GLY A 227 -22.40 -10.56 15.62
N ASP A 228 -23.62 -10.05 15.35
CA ASP A 228 -24.83 -10.86 15.09
C ASP A 228 -24.76 -11.58 13.74
N ASP A 229 -25.19 -12.85 13.69
CA ASP A 229 -25.14 -13.68 12.48
C ASP A 229 -26.04 -13.18 11.35
N ALA A 230 -27.04 -12.36 11.65
CA ALA A 230 -28.02 -11.83 10.70
C ALA A 230 -27.47 -10.74 9.76
N ALA A 231 -26.30 -10.15 10.05
CA ALA A 231 -25.71 -9.06 9.26
C ALA A 231 -24.66 -9.53 8.23
N ARG A 232 -24.40 -10.85 8.13
CA ARG A 232 -23.36 -11.39 7.24
C ARG A 232 -23.98 -11.80 5.91
N ASP A 233 -23.81 -10.95 4.89
CA ASP A 233 -24.23 -11.24 3.52
C ASP A 233 -23.44 -12.44 2.98
N HIS A 234 -24.15 -13.53 2.67
CA HIS A 234 -23.60 -14.81 2.24
C HIS A 234 -23.18 -14.77 0.77
N THR A 235 -22.19 -13.95 0.41
CA THR A 235 -21.58 -14.04 -0.92
C THR A 235 -20.26 -14.78 -0.86
N LYS A 236 -20.27 -16.06 -1.24
CA LYS A 236 -19.07 -16.85 -1.55
C LYS A 236 -18.27 -16.17 -2.66
N GLN A 237 -17.28 -15.35 -2.32
CA GLN A 237 -16.27 -14.85 -3.28
C GLN A 237 -15.22 -15.94 -3.55
N GLU A 238 -15.64 -17.05 -4.15
CA GLU A 238 -14.74 -17.95 -4.89
C GLU A 238 -15.22 -17.96 -6.35
N THR A 239 -14.84 -16.98 -7.17
CA THR A 239 -14.69 -17.11 -8.64
C THR A 239 -14.34 -15.78 -9.29
N SER A 240 -13.07 -15.59 -9.69
CA SER A 240 -12.70 -14.88 -10.92
C SER A 240 -11.20 -15.02 -11.20
N MET A 241 -10.76 -16.23 -11.61
CA MET A 241 -9.41 -16.44 -12.14
C MET A 241 -9.35 -17.47 -13.29
N ALA A 242 -10.43 -18.19 -13.61
CA ALA A 242 -10.37 -19.35 -14.51
C ALA A 242 -11.14 -19.26 -15.84
N LYS A 243 -11.83 -18.16 -16.18
CA LYS A 243 -12.52 -18.05 -17.48
C LYS A 243 -12.46 -16.63 -18.02
N LYS A 244 -11.50 -16.38 -18.92
CA LYS A 244 -11.61 -15.50 -20.10
C LYS A 244 -10.30 -15.54 -20.90
N ILE A 245 -10.07 -16.68 -21.54
CA ILE A 245 -9.29 -16.76 -22.78
C ILE A 245 -10.27 -17.35 -23.80
N GLY A 246 -10.65 -16.55 -24.79
CA GLY A 246 -11.65 -16.93 -25.79
C GLY A 246 -12.06 -15.74 -26.67
N THR A 247 -11.40 -15.67 -27.83
CA THR A 247 -11.68 -14.88 -29.03
C THR A 247 -13.15 -14.67 -29.38
N GLY A 248 -13.48 -13.48 -29.92
CA GLY A 248 -14.75 -13.25 -30.61
C GLY A 248 -14.94 -11.80 -31.08
N VAL A 249 -14.54 -11.54 -32.33
CA VAL A 249 -14.85 -10.35 -33.12
C VAL A 249 -16.36 -10.22 -33.35
N GLY A 250 -16.91 -8.99 -33.27
CA GLY A 250 -18.27 -8.67 -33.70
C GLY A 250 -18.55 -7.17 -33.65
N ILE A 251 -18.84 -6.60 -34.83
CA ILE A 251 -18.95 -5.17 -35.16
C ILE A 251 -20.45 -4.74 -35.18
N VAL A 252 -20.72 -3.42 -35.10
CA VAL A 252 -21.91 -2.66 -35.60
C VAL A 252 -23.08 -2.52 -34.59
N ALA A 253 -23.76 -1.39 -34.32
CA ALA A 253 -23.73 0.02 -34.76
C ALA A 253 -24.48 0.96 -33.77
N VAL A 254 -24.03 2.22 -33.77
CA VAL A 254 -24.74 3.53 -33.78
C VAL A 254 -26.24 3.61 -33.47
N ALA A 255 -26.60 4.49 -32.53
CA ALA A 255 -27.70 5.46 -32.69
C ALA A 255 -27.44 6.71 -31.83
N ALA A 256 -27.33 7.86 -32.48
CA ALA A 256 -27.29 9.19 -31.89
C ALA A 256 -28.70 9.80 -31.84
N ALA A 257 -29.00 10.60 -30.81
CA ALA A 257 -30.05 11.61 -30.86
C ALA A 257 -29.69 12.80 -29.95
N LEU A 258 -29.54 13.98 -30.58
CA LEU A 258 -29.40 15.32 -30.00
C LEU A 258 -30.78 15.91 -29.64
N MET A 259 -30.80 16.85 -28.69
CA MET A 259 -31.52 18.16 -28.68
C MET A 259 -31.50 18.71 -27.23
N VAL A 260 -30.65 19.68 -26.89
CA VAL A 260 -30.83 21.16 -26.96
C VAL A 260 -32.00 21.70 -26.13
N GLY A 261 -31.66 22.59 -25.18
CA GLY A 261 -32.59 23.47 -24.47
C GLY A 261 -31.92 24.18 -23.30
N GLY A 262 -31.39 25.39 -23.53
CA GLY A 262 -30.77 26.22 -22.50
C GLY A 262 -31.75 27.14 -21.78
N ALA A 263 -31.35 27.62 -20.60
CA ALA A 263 -31.75 28.92 -20.07
C ALA A 263 -30.73 29.39 -19.01
N ALA A 264 -30.35 30.65 -19.14
CA ALA A 264 -29.36 31.36 -18.34
C ALA A 264 -29.83 31.63 -16.90
N TYR A 265 -28.87 31.66 -15.98
CA TYR A 265 -28.94 32.49 -14.78
C TYR A 265 -27.74 33.44 -14.75
N ALA A 266 -28.03 34.71 -14.51
CA ALA A 266 -27.12 35.83 -14.59
C ALA A 266 -26.35 36.07 -13.29
N GLN A 267 -25.09 36.47 -13.50
CA GLN A 267 -24.23 37.39 -12.75
C GLN A 267 -24.01 37.23 -11.23
N GLY A 268 -22.78 36.79 -10.92
CA GLY A 268 -21.98 37.21 -9.78
C GLY A 268 -20.49 37.02 -10.10
N GLY A 269 -19.70 38.11 -10.13
CA GLY A 269 -18.22 38.17 -10.14
C GLY A 269 -17.45 37.23 -11.07
N ARG A 270 -16.86 37.75 -12.16
CA ARG A 270 -15.90 37.01 -13.00
C ARG A 270 -14.61 36.69 -12.24
N SER A 271 -14.59 35.57 -11.51
CA SER A 271 -13.39 34.75 -11.32
C SER A 271 -13.05 34.09 -12.67
N GLY A 272 -11.77 33.83 -12.95
CA GLY A 272 -11.36 33.16 -14.20
C GLY A 272 -12.06 31.81 -14.32
N ALA A 273 -12.84 31.62 -15.39
CA ALA A 273 -13.63 30.41 -15.58
C ALA A 273 -12.73 29.17 -15.66
N LEU A 274 -12.99 28.16 -14.83
CA LEU A 274 -12.30 26.87 -14.87
C LEU A 274 -12.70 26.10 -16.14
N THR A 275 -11.70 25.78 -16.97
CA THR A 275 -11.85 25.09 -18.25
C THR A 275 -11.42 23.63 -18.10
N GLN A 276 -12.22 22.68 -18.57
CA GLN A 276 -11.81 21.26 -18.61
C GLN A 276 -11.01 21.01 -19.89
N GLU A 277 -9.79 20.51 -19.73
CA GLU A 277 -8.85 20.25 -20.83
C GLU A 277 -8.91 18.80 -21.31
N ALA A 278 -9.08 17.87 -20.39
CA ALA A 278 -9.15 16.44 -20.67
C ALA A 278 -9.86 15.69 -19.52
N GLN A 279 -10.28 14.47 -19.82
CA GLN A 279 -10.83 13.51 -18.86
C GLN A 279 -10.17 12.16 -19.08
N PHE A 280 -9.93 11.44 -17.99
CA PHE A 280 -9.21 10.17 -17.99
C PHE A 280 -10.03 9.09 -17.31
N ASP A 281 -9.86 7.83 -17.73
CA ASP A 281 -10.51 6.67 -17.11
C ASP A 281 -9.81 6.18 -15.83
N HIS A 282 -8.58 6.66 -15.59
CA HIS A 282 -7.73 6.33 -14.46
C HIS A 282 -7.41 7.58 -13.63
N GLN A 283 -6.93 7.39 -12.41
CA GLN A 283 -6.60 8.47 -11.50
C GLN A 283 -5.34 9.22 -11.94
N VAL A 284 -5.50 10.49 -12.31
CA VAL A 284 -4.40 11.38 -12.69
C VAL A 284 -3.87 12.14 -11.47
N THR A 285 -2.56 12.31 -11.37
CA THR A 285 -1.92 13.14 -10.32
C THR A 285 -1.07 14.24 -10.94
N GLY A 286 0.03 13.90 -11.62
CA GLY A 286 0.93 14.89 -12.19
C GLY A 286 0.43 15.48 -13.51
N VAL A 287 0.78 16.75 -13.74
CA VAL A 287 0.66 17.42 -15.04
C VAL A 287 1.92 18.21 -15.34
N ALA A 288 2.35 18.17 -16.59
CA ALA A 288 3.42 19.01 -17.11
C ALA A 288 3.00 19.67 -18.42
N VAL A 289 3.25 20.98 -18.54
CA VAL A 289 3.08 21.73 -19.78
C VAL A 289 4.42 22.33 -20.17
N THR A 290 4.88 22.00 -21.37
CA THR A 290 6.19 22.38 -21.89
C THR A 290 6.12 23.71 -22.66
N ALA A 291 7.28 24.30 -22.95
CA ALA A 291 7.37 25.60 -23.60
C ALA A 291 6.78 25.62 -25.03
N ASP A 292 6.76 24.48 -25.72
CA ASP A 292 6.14 24.31 -27.05
C ASP A 292 4.63 23.94 -26.95
N GLY A 293 4.09 23.89 -25.74
CA GLY A 293 2.67 23.63 -25.47
C GLY A 293 2.29 22.16 -25.40
N ARG A 294 3.24 21.21 -25.45
CA ARG A 294 2.91 19.79 -25.21
C ARG A 294 2.51 19.59 -23.76
N ARG A 295 1.50 18.76 -23.55
CA ARG A 295 0.90 18.46 -22.24
C ARG A 295 1.13 17.00 -21.91
N PHE A 296 1.59 16.73 -20.69
CA PHE A 296 1.84 15.39 -20.19
C PHE A 296 1.11 15.20 -18.87
N VAL A 297 0.74 13.96 -18.58
CA VAL A 297 0.10 13.55 -17.33
C VAL A 297 0.67 12.25 -16.81
N SER A 298 0.65 12.06 -15.49
CA SER A 298 1.01 10.80 -14.84
C SER A 298 -0.18 10.13 -14.15
N PHE A 299 -0.12 8.79 -14.13
CA PHE A 299 -1.11 7.93 -13.49
C PHE A 299 -0.37 6.95 -12.56
N PRO A 300 -0.35 7.19 -11.24
CA PRO A 300 0.24 6.28 -10.28
C PRO A 300 -0.62 5.02 -10.17
N ARG A 301 0.02 3.87 -9.95
CA ARG A 301 -0.67 2.58 -9.81
C ARG A 301 -1.06 2.33 -8.36
N TRP A 302 -1.91 3.20 -7.81
CA TRP A 302 -2.36 3.19 -6.42
C TRP A 302 -3.50 2.20 -6.18
N THR A 303 -4.69 2.48 -6.72
CA THR A 303 -5.88 1.65 -6.47
C THR A 303 -6.20 0.71 -7.61
N ASP A 304 -5.64 0.96 -8.79
CA ASP A 304 -5.75 0.12 -9.96
C ASP A 304 -4.38 -0.16 -10.62
N ASP A 305 -4.41 -1.02 -11.63
CA ASP A 305 -3.24 -1.36 -12.43
C ASP A 305 -3.30 -0.56 -13.75
N ALA A 306 -3.15 0.76 -13.65
CA ALA A 306 -3.23 1.69 -14.77
C ALA A 306 -2.32 1.25 -15.94
N PRO A 307 -2.84 1.19 -17.18
CA PRO A 307 -2.10 0.66 -18.33
C PRO A 307 -1.00 1.61 -18.82
N ILE A 308 -1.08 2.89 -18.48
CA ILE A 308 -0.12 3.93 -18.87
C ILE A 308 0.19 4.70 -17.59
N SER A 309 1.46 4.84 -17.23
CA SER A 309 1.90 5.66 -16.09
C SER A 309 2.29 7.07 -16.49
N VAL A 310 2.76 7.28 -17.72
CA VAL A 310 3.05 8.61 -18.27
C VAL A 310 2.51 8.69 -19.69
N ALA A 311 1.74 9.73 -19.97
CA ALA A 311 1.15 9.97 -21.28
C ALA A 311 1.36 11.41 -21.74
N GLU A 312 1.50 11.59 -23.05
CA GLU A 312 1.25 12.87 -23.70
C GLU A 312 -0.25 12.98 -24.01
N VAL A 313 -0.84 14.12 -23.67
CA VAL A 313 -2.25 14.44 -23.93
C VAL A 313 -2.35 15.13 -25.30
N MET A 314 -2.91 14.41 -26.26
CA MET A 314 -3.08 14.89 -27.63
C MET A 314 -4.15 15.99 -27.72
N LYS A 315 -4.22 16.67 -28.87
CA LYS A 315 -5.17 17.80 -29.07
C LYS A 315 -6.64 17.39 -28.98
N ASP A 316 -6.95 16.15 -29.33
CA ASP A 316 -8.28 15.55 -29.25
C ASP A 316 -8.60 14.97 -27.85
N GLY A 317 -7.68 15.09 -26.90
CA GLY A 317 -7.80 14.53 -25.55
C GLY A 317 -7.36 13.06 -25.42
N SER A 318 -6.98 12.40 -26.53
CA SER A 318 -6.46 11.03 -26.47
C SER A 318 -5.08 10.98 -25.81
N LEU A 319 -4.75 9.81 -25.27
CA LEU A 319 -3.49 9.56 -24.57
C LEU A 319 -2.51 8.79 -25.46
N ARG A 320 -1.27 9.29 -25.55
CA ARG A 320 -0.16 8.56 -26.14
C ARG A 320 0.84 8.17 -25.04
N PRO A 321 1.15 6.88 -24.82
CA PRO A 321 2.18 6.47 -23.86
C PRO A 321 3.50 7.19 -24.15
N TYR A 322 4.11 7.76 -23.10
CA TYR A 322 5.32 8.55 -23.19
C TYR A 322 6.40 8.00 -22.25
N PRO A 323 7.69 7.94 -22.64
CA PRO A 323 8.22 8.25 -23.98
C PRO A 323 7.77 7.25 -25.05
N ASP A 324 7.44 6.02 -24.62
CA ASP A 324 6.96 4.96 -25.47
C ASP A 324 6.14 3.93 -24.66
N ALA A 325 5.63 2.92 -25.36
CA ALA A 325 4.89 1.81 -24.74
C ALA A 325 5.80 0.89 -23.89
N ARG A 326 7.10 0.83 -24.16
CA ARG A 326 8.04 -0.03 -23.42
C ARG A 326 8.14 0.45 -21.99
N TRP A 327 8.45 1.73 -21.75
CA TRP A 327 8.53 2.30 -20.42
C TRP A 327 7.24 2.18 -19.62
N ASN A 328 6.08 2.20 -20.28
CA ASN A 328 4.77 2.06 -19.66
C ASN A 328 4.32 0.60 -19.43
N SER A 329 5.11 -0.40 -19.83
CA SER A 329 4.65 -1.80 -19.90
C SER A 329 4.68 -2.58 -18.57
N TRP A 330 5.36 -2.09 -17.54
CA TRP A 330 5.33 -2.70 -16.21
C TRP A 330 3.93 -2.63 -15.59
N ARG A 331 3.52 -3.67 -14.86
CA ARG A 331 2.16 -3.83 -14.32
C ARG A 331 2.18 -4.41 -12.92
N ASN A 332 1.27 -3.97 -12.05
CA ASN A 332 1.10 -4.53 -10.70
C ASN A 332 0.87 -6.04 -10.77
N ALA A 333 0.01 -6.50 -11.68
CA ALA A 333 -0.33 -7.91 -11.86
C ALA A 333 0.85 -8.78 -12.31
N ARG A 334 1.94 -8.17 -12.80
CA ARG A 334 3.12 -8.83 -13.39
C ARG A 334 4.40 -8.21 -12.86
N ALA A 335 4.39 -7.78 -11.59
CA ALA A 335 5.44 -6.99 -10.97
C ALA A 335 6.85 -7.63 -11.05
N ASN A 336 6.92 -8.96 -11.14
CA ASN A 336 8.15 -9.73 -11.19
C ASN A 336 8.64 -10.06 -12.61
N GLU A 337 7.91 -9.67 -13.66
CA GLU A 337 8.26 -10.02 -15.05
C GLU A 337 9.21 -9.01 -15.70
N LEU A 338 9.13 -7.74 -15.31
CA LEU A 338 9.86 -6.65 -15.96
C LEU A 338 10.77 -5.90 -14.97
N PRO A 339 11.99 -5.54 -15.40
CA PRO A 339 12.95 -4.85 -14.53
C PRO A 339 12.45 -3.45 -14.19
N VAL A 340 12.34 -3.16 -12.89
CA VAL A 340 11.80 -1.90 -12.35
C VAL A 340 12.68 -0.69 -12.68
N GLU A 341 13.96 -0.91 -12.99
CA GLU A 341 14.95 0.11 -13.32
C GLU A 341 14.76 0.66 -14.74
N GLN A 342 14.08 -0.09 -15.62
CA GLN A 342 13.92 0.23 -17.05
C GLN A 342 12.46 0.51 -17.44
N HIS A 343 11.57 0.59 -16.45
CA HIS A 343 10.13 0.77 -16.62
C HIS A 343 9.56 1.71 -15.55
N PHE A 344 8.44 2.32 -15.85
CA PHE A 344 7.65 3.07 -14.88
C PHE A 344 6.83 2.12 -14.02
N VAL A 345 6.98 2.22 -12.70
CA VAL A 345 6.33 1.37 -11.70
C VAL A 345 5.11 2.06 -11.09
N CYS A 346 5.28 3.26 -10.53
CA CYS A 346 4.21 4.01 -9.90
C CYS A 346 4.54 5.50 -9.98
N VAL A 347 4.50 6.07 -11.19
CA VAL A 347 4.92 7.46 -11.41
C VAL A 347 3.97 8.43 -10.72
N GLN A 348 4.55 9.31 -9.91
CA GLN A 348 3.80 10.33 -9.17
C GLN A 348 3.87 11.68 -9.86
N SER A 349 5.08 12.22 -10.08
CA SER A 349 5.28 13.59 -10.57
C SER A 349 6.05 13.62 -11.89
N ILE A 350 5.72 14.58 -12.74
CA ILE A 350 6.36 14.84 -14.03
C ILE A 350 6.57 16.34 -14.19
N VAL A 351 7.79 16.77 -14.50
CA VAL A 351 8.15 18.21 -14.49
C VAL A 351 9.13 18.52 -15.61
N PRO A 352 8.87 19.53 -16.46
CA PRO A 352 9.85 20.00 -17.42
C PRO A 352 10.94 20.80 -16.70
N ASP A 353 12.21 20.59 -17.04
CA ASP A 353 13.33 21.30 -16.39
C ASP A 353 13.60 22.69 -16.96
N GLY A 354 12.92 23.08 -18.05
CA GLY A 354 13.18 24.33 -18.77
C GLY A 354 14.40 24.27 -19.70
N HIS A 355 15.09 23.13 -19.75
CA HIS A 355 16.30 22.88 -20.56
C HIS A 355 16.04 21.83 -21.65
N GLY A 356 14.80 21.74 -22.12
CA GLY A 356 14.40 20.82 -23.19
C GLY A 356 14.14 19.38 -22.74
N ASN A 357 14.00 19.13 -21.43
CA ASN A 357 13.74 17.77 -20.93
C ASN A 357 12.48 17.71 -20.07
N LEU A 358 11.84 16.54 -20.10
CA LEU A 358 10.84 16.14 -19.13
C LEU A 358 11.49 15.18 -18.14
N TRP A 359 11.34 15.47 -16.85
CA TRP A 359 11.74 14.55 -15.79
C TRP A 359 10.53 13.84 -15.22
N VAL A 360 10.68 12.54 -15.00
CA VAL A 360 9.66 11.67 -14.42
C VAL A 360 10.16 11.18 -13.07
N LEU A 361 9.40 11.43 -12.00
CA LEU A 361 9.64 10.94 -10.65
C LEU A 361 8.77 9.70 -10.39
N ASP A 362 9.45 8.56 -10.23
CA ASP A 362 8.83 7.29 -9.91
C ASP A 362 9.20 6.88 -8.48
N PRO A 363 8.30 7.04 -7.50
CA PRO A 363 8.53 6.53 -6.14
C PRO A 363 8.70 5.01 -6.06
N GLY A 364 8.30 4.24 -7.07
CA GLY A 364 8.46 2.78 -7.04
C GLY A 364 7.63 2.07 -5.99
N ALA A 365 6.57 2.72 -5.49
CA ALA A 365 5.67 2.21 -4.44
C ALA A 365 4.25 2.03 -5.00
N PRO A 366 3.99 0.98 -5.80
CA PRO A 366 2.64 0.66 -6.25
C PRO A 366 1.73 0.40 -5.03
N GLY A 367 0.44 0.71 -5.14
CA GLY A 367 -0.48 0.59 -4.00
C GLY A 367 -0.37 1.72 -2.97
N ASN A 368 0.61 2.63 -3.11
CA ASN A 368 1.09 3.47 -2.01
C ASN A 368 1.52 2.60 -0.81
N GLU A 369 2.16 1.46 -1.11
CA GLU A 369 2.61 0.48 -0.13
C GLU A 369 4.14 0.47 -0.02
N LYS A 370 4.77 -0.71 -0.16
CA LYS A 370 6.20 -0.89 -0.07
C LYS A 370 6.88 -0.43 -1.35
N ILE A 371 7.94 0.36 -1.18
CA ILE A 371 8.91 0.62 -2.24
C ILE A 371 9.48 -0.73 -2.72
N LEU A 372 9.39 -0.96 -4.04
CA LEU A 372 10.06 -2.08 -4.67
C LEU A 372 11.57 -1.80 -4.73
N PRO A 373 12.44 -2.76 -4.33
CA PRO A 373 13.88 -2.57 -4.39
C PRO A 373 14.35 -2.15 -5.80
N GLY A 374 15.16 -1.09 -5.88
CA GLY A 374 15.68 -0.56 -7.16
C GLY A 374 14.68 0.28 -7.98
N ALA A 375 13.41 0.35 -7.58
CA ALA A 375 12.40 1.07 -8.33
C ALA A 375 12.41 2.61 -8.19
N PRO A 376 12.69 3.21 -7.01
CA PRO A 376 12.69 4.66 -6.86
C PRO A 376 13.70 5.33 -7.78
N LYS A 377 13.25 6.24 -8.65
CA LYS A 377 14.12 6.85 -9.66
C LYS A 377 13.58 8.16 -10.23
N LEU A 378 14.51 8.93 -10.77
CA LEU A 378 14.26 10.01 -11.72
C LEU A 378 14.64 9.54 -13.12
N VAL A 379 13.76 9.78 -14.10
CA VAL A 379 14.00 9.47 -15.51
C VAL A 379 13.96 10.77 -16.32
N LYS A 380 15.07 11.09 -17.00
CA LYS A 380 15.21 12.24 -17.89
C LYS A 380 14.87 11.83 -19.30
N ILE A 381 13.91 12.53 -19.91
CA ILE A 381 13.48 12.33 -21.28
C ILE A 381 13.77 13.59 -22.07
N ASP A 382 14.53 13.46 -23.16
CA ASP A 382 14.75 14.56 -24.09
C ASP A 382 13.46 14.82 -24.89
N LEU A 383 12.92 16.04 -24.82
CA LEU A 383 11.63 16.36 -25.43
C LEU A 383 11.70 16.39 -26.96
N ALA A 384 12.86 16.66 -27.54
CA ALA A 384 13.02 16.74 -29.00
C ALA A 384 12.98 15.35 -29.66
N THR A 385 13.62 14.37 -29.03
CA THR A 385 13.76 13.00 -29.55
C THR A 385 12.77 12.01 -28.90
N ASN A 386 12.16 12.40 -27.77
CA ASN A 386 11.35 11.53 -26.91
C ASN A 386 12.12 10.29 -26.44
N GLN A 387 13.43 10.40 -26.26
CA GLN A 387 14.27 9.31 -25.77
C GLN A 387 14.64 9.53 -24.32
N VAL A 388 14.68 8.44 -23.55
CA VAL A 388 15.28 8.46 -22.22
C VAL A 388 16.78 8.65 -22.36
N THR A 389 17.30 9.74 -21.77
CA THR A 389 18.73 10.09 -21.83
C THR A 389 19.45 9.85 -20.52
N LYS A 390 18.71 9.74 -19.41
CA LYS A 390 19.30 9.44 -18.10
C LYS A 390 18.27 8.80 -17.16
N THR A 391 18.74 7.86 -16.34
CA THR A 391 18.01 7.37 -15.18
C THR A 391 18.91 7.55 -13.96
N ILE A 392 18.37 8.14 -12.89
CA ILE A 392 19.04 8.31 -11.59
C ILE A 392 18.23 7.52 -10.58
N ALA A 393 18.80 6.44 -10.05
CA ALA A 393 18.19 5.70 -8.95
C ALA A 393 18.28 6.52 -7.66
N VAL A 394 17.24 6.48 -6.83
CA VAL A 394 17.29 6.99 -5.46
C VAL A 394 17.59 5.80 -4.54
N PRO A 395 18.79 5.74 -3.92
CA PRO A 395 19.23 4.57 -3.17
C PRO A 395 18.42 4.37 -1.88
N GLY A 396 18.40 3.15 -1.36
CA GLY A 396 17.54 2.76 -0.22
C GLY A 396 17.90 3.40 1.13
N ASP A 397 19.07 4.03 1.24
CA ASP A 397 19.47 4.88 2.37
C ASP A 397 18.94 6.32 2.25
N VAL A 398 18.38 6.68 1.08
CA VAL A 398 17.69 7.96 0.83
C VAL A 398 16.20 7.75 0.64
N ALA A 399 15.77 6.81 -0.21
CA ALA A 399 14.40 6.35 -0.34
C ALA A 399 14.15 5.21 0.66
N LEU A 400 13.93 5.59 1.93
CA LEU A 400 13.74 4.67 3.04
C LEU A 400 12.46 3.84 2.85
N GLN A 401 12.37 2.69 3.51
CA GLN A 401 11.11 1.96 3.54
C GLN A 401 10.01 2.81 4.20
N GLY A 402 8.95 3.11 3.46
CA GLY A 402 7.89 4.03 3.88
C GLY A 402 8.06 5.47 3.38
N THR A 403 9.13 5.78 2.64
CA THR A 403 9.23 6.99 1.80
C THR A 403 8.18 6.93 0.70
N TYR A 404 7.63 8.10 0.36
CA TYR A 404 6.89 8.29 -0.87
C TYR A 404 7.42 9.55 -1.56
N LEU A 405 8.23 9.36 -2.61
CA LEU A 405 8.77 10.46 -3.41
C LEU A 405 7.59 11.14 -4.12
N ASN A 406 7.12 12.26 -3.58
CA ASN A 406 5.88 12.88 -4.06
C ASN A 406 6.16 13.80 -5.24
N ASP A 407 6.74 14.96 -4.95
CA ASP A 407 6.76 16.07 -5.89
C ASP A 407 8.17 16.66 -6.03
N ILE A 408 8.53 17.20 -7.20
CA ILE A 408 9.90 17.65 -7.50
C ILE A 408 9.97 19.05 -8.11
N ARG A 409 10.97 19.84 -7.72
CA ARG A 409 11.37 21.08 -8.43
C ARG A 409 12.86 21.11 -8.70
N PHE A 410 13.27 21.84 -9.73
CA PHE A 410 14.65 21.93 -10.18
C PHE A 410 15.25 23.30 -9.89
N SER A 411 16.54 23.34 -9.58
CA SER A 411 17.27 24.61 -9.60
C SER A 411 17.30 25.18 -11.02
N PRO A 412 17.24 26.51 -11.21
CA PRO A 412 17.20 27.12 -12.54
C PRO A 412 18.39 26.76 -13.44
N ASP A 413 19.55 26.49 -12.83
CA ASP A 413 20.77 26.04 -13.52
C ASP A 413 20.75 24.54 -13.91
N GLY A 414 19.68 23.81 -13.59
CA GLY A 414 19.50 22.40 -13.92
C GLY A 414 20.45 21.45 -13.17
N ARG A 415 21.09 21.90 -12.08
CA ARG A 415 22.05 21.09 -11.32
C ARG A 415 21.42 20.21 -10.25
N LEU A 416 20.40 20.72 -9.55
CA LEU A 416 19.80 20.06 -8.39
C LEU A 416 18.30 19.82 -8.60
N GLY A 417 17.83 18.66 -8.15
CA GLY A 417 16.41 18.37 -7.94
C GLY A 417 16.09 18.35 -6.44
N TYR A 418 14.96 18.93 -6.06
CA TYR A 418 14.43 18.93 -4.70
C TYR A 418 13.11 18.16 -4.69
N ILE A 419 13.05 17.08 -3.94
CA ILE A 419 11.92 16.15 -3.86
C ILE A 419 11.33 16.20 -2.46
N THR A 420 10.02 16.23 -2.34
CA THR A 420 9.33 15.99 -1.07
C THR A 420 9.13 14.49 -0.82
N ASP A 421 9.40 14.08 0.41
CA ASP A 421 9.01 12.76 0.91
C ASP A 421 7.72 12.89 1.72
N SER A 422 6.60 12.47 1.14
CA SER A 422 5.27 12.53 1.77
C SER A 422 4.94 11.30 2.61
N GLY A 423 5.92 10.39 2.73
CA GLY A 423 5.81 9.12 3.43
C GLY A 423 5.75 9.23 4.96
N THR A 424 6.05 8.13 5.63
CA THR A 424 5.91 8.01 7.10
C THR A 424 6.91 8.85 7.88
N ARG A 425 8.06 9.15 7.28
CA ARG A 425 9.11 10.02 7.79
C ARG A 425 9.43 11.06 6.73
N GLY A 426 8.74 12.19 6.79
CA GLY A 426 8.92 13.23 5.78
C GLY A 426 10.31 13.88 5.80
N ALA A 427 10.74 14.36 4.63
CA ALA A 427 12.01 15.02 4.39
C ALA A 427 11.94 15.85 3.10
N ILE A 428 12.97 16.65 2.87
CA ILE A 428 13.33 17.17 1.54
C ILE A 428 14.52 16.35 1.05
N ILE A 429 14.34 15.56 0.00
CA ILE A 429 15.42 14.83 -0.66
C ILE A 429 16.02 15.73 -1.73
N VAL A 430 17.34 15.85 -1.74
CA VAL A 430 18.07 16.61 -2.76
C VAL A 430 18.86 15.65 -3.64
N VAL A 431 18.84 15.86 -4.95
CA VAL A 431 19.53 15.04 -5.94
C VAL A 431 20.43 15.93 -6.79
N ASP A 432 21.73 15.63 -6.86
CA ASP A 432 22.62 16.18 -7.86
C ASP A 432 22.34 15.49 -9.21
N LEU A 433 21.81 16.24 -10.16
CA LEU A 433 21.36 15.69 -11.44
C LEU A 433 22.51 15.33 -12.36
N ALA A 434 23.74 15.80 -12.11
CA ALA A 434 24.93 15.44 -12.87
C ALA A 434 25.51 14.12 -12.35
N THR A 435 25.75 14.00 -11.04
CA THR A 435 26.38 12.82 -10.45
C THR A 435 25.39 11.69 -10.13
N GLY A 436 24.14 12.03 -9.83
CA GLY A 436 23.15 11.11 -9.29
C GLY A 436 23.21 10.95 -7.77
N ASP A 437 24.14 11.63 -7.08
CA ASP A 437 24.21 11.63 -5.63
C ASP A 437 22.93 12.23 -5.05
N SER A 438 22.43 11.64 -3.96
CA SER A 438 21.26 12.16 -3.26
C SER A 438 21.42 12.08 -1.75
N TRP A 439 20.69 12.93 -1.04
CA TRP A 439 20.68 12.95 0.43
C TRP A 439 19.34 13.48 0.95
N ARG A 440 19.05 13.16 2.20
CA ARG A 440 17.89 13.68 2.93
C ARG A 440 18.28 14.95 3.69
N ALA A 441 17.39 15.93 3.68
CA ALA A 441 17.47 17.16 4.45
C ALA A 441 16.17 17.38 5.22
N LEU A 442 16.26 17.93 6.45
CA LEU A 442 15.10 18.07 7.33
C LEU A 442 14.42 16.71 7.60
N ASP A 443 15.22 15.65 7.71
CA ASP A 443 14.75 14.27 7.79
C ASP A 443 14.10 13.98 9.14
N GLY A 444 12.77 13.81 9.15
CA GLY A 444 12.00 13.67 10.38
C GLY A 444 11.80 14.98 11.15
N HIS A 445 12.22 16.13 10.60
CA HIS A 445 12.05 17.43 11.25
C HIS A 445 10.56 17.81 11.33
N PRO A 446 10.06 18.45 12.42
CA PRO A 446 8.64 18.78 12.54
C PRO A 446 8.03 19.57 11.37
N SER A 447 8.83 20.35 10.63
CA SER A 447 8.35 21.08 9.44
C SER A 447 8.00 20.18 8.26
N THR A 448 8.58 18.97 8.19
CA THR A 448 8.34 17.99 7.12
C THR A 448 7.37 16.89 7.56
N GLN A 449 6.87 16.91 8.81
CA GLN A 449 5.95 15.90 9.33
C GLN A 449 4.48 16.35 9.29
N VAL A 450 3.58 15.36 9.40
CA VAL A 450 2.15 15.56 9.63
C VAL A 450 1.92 16.40 10.90
N ASP A 451 1.11 17.45 10.77
CA ASP A 451 0.59 18.20 11.92
C ASP A 451 -0.58 17.44 12.55
N LYS A 452 -0.32 16.80 13.69
CA LYS A 452 -1.32 15.99 14.42
C LYS A 452 -2.55 16.76 14.88
N THR A 453 -2.51 18.10 14.86
CA THR A 453 -3.65 18.97 15.20
C THR A 453 -4.55 19.26 14.00
N VAL A 454 -4.19 18.81 12.81
CA VAL A 454 -4.98 18.98 11.58
C VAL A 454 -5.89 17.76 11.39
N THR A 455 -7.14 18.04 11.08
CA THR A 455 -8.09 17.05 10.58
C THR A 455 -8.42 17.38 9.14
N VAL A 456 -8.17 16.44 8.23
CA VAL A 456 -8.60 16.58 6.83
C VAL A 456 -10.11 16.45 6.77
N THR A 457 -10.79 17.41 6.17
CA THR A 457 -12.25 17.42 6.01
C THR A 457 -12.63 17.55 4.54
N ILE A 458 -13.71 16.87 4.15
CA ILE A 458 -14.35 16.98 2.84
C ILE A 458 -15.84 17.18 3.08
N ASP A 459 -16.45 18.15 2.39
CA ASP A 459 -17.88 18.49 2.56
C ASP A 459 -18.28 18.71 4.04
N GLY A 460 -17.39 19.34 4.81
CA GLY A 460 -17.60 19.63 6.23
C GLY A 460 -17.47 18.44 7.17
N LYS A 461 -17.14 17.24 6.68
CA LYS A 461 -16.97 16.03 7.49
C LYS A 461 -15.51 15.58 7.53
N PRO A 462 -15.02 15.03 8.67
CA PRO A 462 -13.71 14.42 8.71
C PRO A 462 -13.59 13.30 7.67
N LEU A 463 -12.58 13.37 6.80
CA LEU A 463 -12.28 12.29 5.88
C LEU A 463 -11.59 11.17 6.67
N ARG A 464 -12.15 9.96 6.60
CA ARG A 464 -11.70 8.80 7.37
C ARG A 464 -11.68 7.57 6.48
N ARG A 465 -10.66 6.74 6.67
CA ARG A 465 -10.62 5.37 6.15
C ARG A 465 -11.69 4.54 6.88
N PRO A 466 -12.10 3.38 6.33
CA PRO A 466 -13.05 2.49 6.98
C PRO A 466 -12.63 2.03 8.40
N ASP A 467 -11.33 2.05 8.69
CA ASP A 467 -10.78 1.72 10.02
C ASP A 467 -10.73 2.92 10.99
N GLY A 468 -11.28 4.08 10.60
CA GLY A 468 -11.33 5.29 11.42
C GLY A 468 -10.06 6.15 11.39
N ARG A 469 -8.99 5.75 10.70
CA ARG A 469 -7.80 6.59 10.54
C ARG A 469 -8.05 7.71 9.54
N GLN A 470 -7.34 8.83 9.68
CA GLN A 470 -7.40 9.93 8.72
C GLN A 470 -6.29 9.84 7.67
N PRO A 471 -6.42 10.52 6.52
CA PRO A 471 -5.28 10.74 5.64
C PRO A 471 -4.14 11.42 6.41
N ALA A 472 -2.92 10.93 6.21
CA ALA A 472 -1.73 11.40 6.91
C ALA A 472 -0.55 11.36 5.94
N PHE A 473 -0.26 12.54 5.38
CA PHE A 473 0.80 12.75 4.39
C PHE A 473 1.74 13.83 4.91
N ALA A 474 3.03 13.51 4.90
CA ALA A 474 4.11 14.37 5.35
C ALA A 474 4.40 15.47 4.30
N ALA A 475 5.63 15.99 4.24
CA ALA A 475 6.05 16.99 3.24
C ALA A 475 5.60 16.58 1.83
N ASP A 476 4.85 17.45 1.15
CA ASP A 476 4.18 17.10 -0.10
C ASP A 476 4.32 18.21 -1.12
N GLY A 477 3.44 19.22 -1.06
CA GLY A 477 3.51 20.37 -1.93
C GLY A 477 4.86 21.08 -1.83
N ILE A 478 5.46 21.34 -3.00
CA ILE A 478 6.77 21.97 -3.14
C ILE A 478 6.77 22.99 -4.29
N ALA A 479 7.39 24.14 -4.05
CA ALA A 479 7.62 25.17 -5.06
C ALA A 479 9.00 25.80 -4.88
N ILE A 480 9.57 26.35 -5.94
CA ILE A 480 10.85 27.04 -5.90
C ILE A 480 10.67 28.46 -6.45
N SER A 481 11.34 29.45 -5.85
CA SER A 481 11.35 30.82 -6.38
C SER A 481 11.95 30.86 -7.79
N GLY A 482 11.58 31.85 -8.60
CA GLY A 482 12.04 31.95 -9.99
C GLY A 482 13.57 32.10 -10.13
N ASP A 483 14.24 32.65 -9.12
CA ASP A 483 15.70 32.75 -9.03
C ASP A 483 16.36 31.48 -8.44
N GLY A 484 15.57 30.51 -7.99
CA GLY A 484 16.06 29.28 -7.36
C GLY A 484 16.56 29.43 -5.93
N ALA A 485 16.51 30.63 -5.34
CA ALA A 485 17.13 30.91 -4.04
C ALA A 485 16.32 30.35 -2.85
N THR A 486 15.00 30.19 -3.00
CA THR A 486 14.10 29.79 -1.92
C THR A 486 13.26 28.58 -2.34
N LEU A 487 13.25 27.55 -1.49
CA LEU A 487 12.34 26.43 -1.60
C LEU A 487 11.18 26.62 -0.62
N TYR A 488 9.95 26.52 -1.12
CA TYR A 488 8.72 26.54 -0.35
C TYR A 488 8.18 25.12 -0.27
N PHE A 489 7.75 24.71 0.91
CA PHE A 489 7.16 23.39 1.10
C PHE A 489 6.19 23.36 2.27
N GLN A 490 5.30 22.38 2.25
CA GLN A 490 4.36 22.13 3.33
C GLN A 490 4.03 20.63 3.39
N ALA A 491 3.76 20.11 4.59
CA ALA A 491 3.12 18.80 4.72
C ALA A 491 1.64 18.86 4.30
N LEU A 492 1.17 17.92 3.48
CA LEU A 492 -0.21 17.94 2.98
C LEU A 492 -1.19 17.89 4.16
N THR A 493 -0.95 16.99 5.11
CA THR A 493 -1.68 16.97 6.38
C THR A 493 -1.06 17.98 7.36
N GLY A 494 -1.15 19.25 6.98
CA GLY A 494 -0.52 20.38 7.65
C GLY A 494 -1.31 21.68 7.44
N LYS A 495 -0.81 22.76 8.05
CA LYS A 495 -1.40 24.11 7.97
C LYS A 495 -0.33 25.21 8.11
N THR A 496 0.91 24.88 7.75
CA THR A 496 2.05 25.79 7.81
C THR A 496 2.83 25.68 6.52
N LEU A 497 2.97 26.81 5.83
CA LEU A 497 3.87 26.95 4.70
C LEU A 497 5.25 27.37 5.21
N TYR A 498 6.26 26.58 4.89
CA TYR A 498 7.66 26.86 5.23
C TYR A 498 8.42 27.34 4.00
N ALA A 499 9.48 28.10 4.25
CA ALA A 499 10.50 28.45 3.28
C ALA A 499 11.89 28.16 3.84
N ILE A 500 12.81 27.74 2.98
CA ILE A 500 14.22 27.57 3.30
C ILE A 500 15.08 28.04 2.13
N PRO A 501 16.19 28.77 2.36
CA PRO A 501 17.15 29.06 1.30
C PRO A 501 17.73 27.75 0.74
N THR A 502 17.73 27.57 -0.57
CA THR A 502 18.23 26.33 -1.22
C THR A 502 19.71 26.07 -0.91
N ALA A 503 20.49 27.12 -0.68
CA ALA A 503 21.87 27.04 -0.19
C ALA A 503 22.02 26.28 1.15
N GLN A 504 20.97 26.22 1.97
CA GLN A 504 20.98 25.50 3.26
C GLN A 504 20.64 24.01 3.09
N LEU A 505 20.15 23.59 1.92
CA LEU A 505 19.82 22.20 1.62
C LEU A 505 21.01 21.40 1.08
N ARG A 506 22.18 22.03 0.88
CA ARG A 506 23.38 21.34 0.40
C ARG A 506 23.85 20.26 1.36
N LYS A 507 24.53 19.25 0.83
CA LYS A 507 25.01 18.07 1.57
C LYS A 507 25.94 18.40 2.74
N ASP A 508 26.70 19.48 2.64
CA ASP A 508 27.67 19.96 3.64
C ASP A 508 27.03 20.70 4.83
N VAL A 509 25.75 21.07 4.75
CA VAL A 509 25.06 21.83 5.80
C VAL A 509 24.41 20.88 6.81
N GLY A 510 24.68 21.09 8.11
CA GLY A 510 24.13 20.28 9.19
C GLY A 510 22.64 20.54 9.45
N GLU A 511 21.94 19.54 10.02
CA GLU A 511 20.50 19.63 10.34
C GLU A 511 20.15 20.79 11.29
N ALA A 512 21.04 21.15 12.22
CA ALA A 512 20.81 22.28 13.12
C ALA A 512 20.83 23.64 12.38
N ASP A 513 21.67 23.79 11.36
CA ASP A 513 21.71 24.99 10.52
C ASP A 513 20.49 25.04 9.60
N ARG A 514 20.11 23.91 9.00
CA ARG A 514 18.87 23.76 8.22
C ARG A 514 17.66 24.18 9.04
N ALA A 515 17.55 23.70 10.28
CA ALA A 515 16.46 24.03 11.19
C ALA A 515 16.42 25.53 11.54
N ARG A 516 17.58 26.16 11.78
CA ARG A 516 17.67 27.61 12.05
C ARG A 516 17.34 28.48 10.84
N ALA A 517 17.57 27.97 9.64
CA ALA A 517 17.29 28.71 8.40
C ALA A 517 15.82 28.63 7.96
N LEU A 518 15.01 27.76 8.56
CA LEU A 518 13.59 27.64 8.24
C LEU A 518 12.83 28.90 8.64
N THR A 519 11.99 29.36 7.72
CA THR A 519 11.07 30.48 7.95
C THR A 519 9.63 29.99 7.80
N ILE A 520 8.76 30.37 8.74
CA ILE A 520 7.31 30.21 8.56
C ILE A 520 6.83 31.37 7.70
N VAL A 521 6.31 31.05 6.51
CA VAL A 521 5.82 32.05 5.55
C VAL A 521 4.40 32.46 5.89
N ALA A 522 3.53 31.47 6.13
CA ALA A 522 2.13 31.70 6.42
C ALA A 522 1.52 30.50 7.17
N ARG A 523 0.45 30.78 7.92
CA ARG A 523 -0.51 29.74 8.32
C ARG A 523 -1.51 29.55 7.19
N THR A 524 -1.70 28.30 6.82
CA THR A 524 -2.44 27.90 5.62
C THR A 524 -3.55 26.92 6.04
N HIS A 525 -3.78 25.91 5.22
CA HIS A 525 -4.80 24.87 5.29
C HIS A 525 -4.18 23.60 4.72
N VAL A 526 -4.92 22.49 4.76
CA VAL A 526 -4.54 21.27 4.02
C VAL A 526 -4.39 21.63 2.55
N ALA A 527 -3.21 21.42 2.00
CA ALA A 527 -2.86 21.77 0.63
C ALA A 527 -2.04 20.62 0.04
N ASP A 528 -2.34 20.26 -1.21
CA ASP A 528 -1.63 19.22 -1.94
C ASP A 528 -0.49 19.87 -2.72
N GLY A 529 -0.67 20.20 -4.01
CA GLY A 529 0.32 20.90 -4.80
C GLY A 529 0.55 22.38 -4.47
N LEU A 530 1.81 22.80 -4.68
CA LEU A 530 2.26 24.18 -4.68
C LEU A 530 2.85 24.56 -6.06
N TRP A 531 2.64 25.81 -6.46
CA TRP A 531 3.20 26.32 -7.72
C TRP A 531 3.66 27.75 -7.60
N MET A 532 4.93 28.01 -7.92
CA MET A 532 5.41 29.37 -8.15
C MET A 532 5.17 29.72 -9.61
N SER A 533 4.27 30.67 -9.87
CA SER A 533 4.04 31.12 -11.24
C SER A 533 5.23 31.90 -11.79
N LYS A 534 5.31 32.02 -13.12
CA LYS A 534 6.29 32.87 -13.81
C LYS A 534 6.23 34.34 -13.36
N ALA A 535 5.07 34.78 -12.87
CA ALA A 535 4.88 36.13 -12.32
C ALA A 535 5.33 36.28 -10.85
N GLY A 536 5.83 35.22 -10.21
CA GLY A 536 6.28 35.23 -8.81
C GLY A 536 5.15 35.08 -7.79
N THR A 537 3.99 34.58 -8.20
CA THR A 537 2.86 34.32 -7.29
C THR A 537 2.86 32.84 -6.89
N LEU A 538 2.87 32.56 -5.59
CA LEU A 538 2.74 31.20 -5.08
C LEU A 538 1.27 30.79 -4.99
N TYR A 539 0.88 29.76 -5.73
CA TYR A 539 -0.43 29.12 -5.70
C TYR A 539 -0.42 27.85 -4.85
N LEU A 540 -1.56 27.58 -4.23
CA LEU A 540 -1.81 26.42 -3.38
C LEU A 540 -3.13 25.77 -3.80
N THR A 541 -3.17 24.45 -3.87
CA THR A 541 -4.42 23.72 -3.97
C THR A 541 -5.09 23.61 -2.60
N SER A 542 -6.41 23.45 -2.59
CA SER A 542 -7.20 23.21 -1.37
C SER A 542 -8.18 22.06 -1.60
N PRO A 543 -7.83 20.83 -1.20
CA PRO A 543 -8.72 19.69 -1.25
C PRO A 543 -10.02 19.88 -0.44
N THR A 544 -9.94 20.57 0.68
CA THR A 544 -11.02 20.62 1.68
C THR A 544 -12.23 21.44 1.22
N ASP A 545 -12.02 22.47 0.39
CA ASP A 545 -13.07 23.38 -0.08
C ASP A 545 -13.11 23.52 -1.61
N TYR A 546 -12.41 22.64 -2.34
CA TYR A 546 -12.38 22.59 -3.80
C TYR A 546 -11.94 23.93 -4.42
N SER A 547 -10.86 24.50 -3.91
CA SER A 547 -10.38 25.81 -4.36
C SER A 547 -8.91 25.81 -4.75
N ILE A 548 -8.58 26.79 -5.57
CA ILE A 548 -7.21 27.24 -5.80
C ILE A 548 -7.05 28.56 -5.06
N LYS A 549 -5.95 28.68 -4.32
CA LYS A 549 -5.61 29.87 -3.53
C LYS A 549 -4.24 30.40 -3.93
N ARG A 550 -3.96 31.65 -3.58
CA ARG A 550 -2.64 32.28 -3.77
C ARG A 550 -2.14 32.91 -2.48
N LEU A 551 -0.83 32.99 -2.32
CA LEU A 551 -0.19 33.74 -1.26
C LEU A 551 -0.15 35.23 -1.62
N ASN A 552 -0.61 36.08 -0.71
CA ASN A 552 -0.46 37.54 -0.76
C ASN A 552 0.16 38.03 0.56
N GLY A 553 1.47 38.28 0.55
CA GLY A 553 2.24 38.48 1.77
C GLY A 553 2.18 37.24 2.67
N ALA A 554 1.67 37.40 3.90
CA ALA A 554 1.47 36.28 4.83
C ALA A 554 0.03 35.72 4.82
N ARG A 555 -0.84 36.20 3.93
CA ARG A 555 -2.25 35.78 3.83
C ARG A 555 -2.46 34.86 2.63
N VAL A 556 -3.42 33.96 2.76
CA VAL A 556 -3.88 33.09 1.67
C VAL A 556 -5.21 33.62 1.15
N GLU A 557 -5.26 33.94 -0.15
CA GLU A 557 -6.44 34.48 -0.84
C GLU A 557 -7.05 33.46 -1.79
N ASN A 558 -8.37 33.40 -1.86
CA ASN A 558 -9.07 32.54 -2.79
C ASN A 558 -8.94 33.08 -4.23
N VAL A 559 -8.52 32.24 -5.17
CA VAL A 559 -8.46 32.58 -6.60
C VAL A 559 -9.74 32.11 -7.29
N LEU A 560 -10.10 30.84 -7.09
CA LEU A 560 -11.34 30.26 -7.60
C LEU A 560 -11.76 29.07 -6.74
N THR A 561 -13.07 28.80 -6.72
CA THR A 561 -13.68 27.65 -6.05
C THR A 561 -14.63 26.99 -7.03
N ASP A 562 -14.46 25.70 -7.26
CA ASP A 562 -15.30 24.90 -8.16
C ASP A 562 -15.26 23.44 -7.71
N LYS A 563 -16.42 22.84 -7.43
CA LYS A 563 -16.52 21.44 -6.96
C LYS A 563 -15.92 20.44 -7.95
N ARG A 564 -15.80 20.79 -9.23
CA ARG A 564 -15.15 19.97 -10.26
C ARG A 564 -13.65 19.76 -9.99
N LEU A 565 -13.00 20.63 -9.23
CA LEU A 565 -11.59 20.44 -8.85
C LEU A 565 -11.34 19.22 -7.98
N ARG A 566 -12.39 18.69 -7.33
CA ARG A 566 -12.43 17.47 -6.50
C ARG A 566 -11.04 16.87 -6.16
N TRP A 567 -10.46 17.40 -5.07
CA TRP A 567 -9.05 17.21 -4.69
C TRP A 567 -8.07 17.69 -5.77
N PRO A 568 -7.90 19.02 -5.91
CA PRO A 568 -6.88 19.57 -6.79
C PRO A 568 -5.50 19.17 -6.28
N ASP A 569 -4.70 18.56 -7.16
CA ASP A 569 -3.45 17.88 -6.81
C ASP A 569 -2.25 18.68 -7.32
N THR A 570 -1.84 18.48 -8.57
CA THR A 570 -0.61 19.06 -9.13
C THR A 570 -0.90 20.21 -10.07
N PHE A 571 -0.01 21.21 -10.10
CA PHE A 571 -0.05 22.33 -11.04
C PHE A 571 1.02 22.24 -12.13
N SER A 572 0.75 22.90 -13.26
CA SER A 572 1.77 23.32 -14.23
C SER A 572 1.35 24.59 -14.94
N GLU A 573 2.29 25.41 -15.42
CA GLU A 573 1.99 26.65 -16.14
C GLU A 573 2.41 26.57 -17.62
N GLY A 574 1.47 26.86 -18.52
CA GLY A 574 1.70 26.87 -19.96
C GLY A 574 2.48 28.08 -20.45
N PRO A 575 2.94 28.06 -21.72
CA PRO A 575 3.57 29.22 -22.36
C PRO A 575 2.60 30.39 -22.58
N ASP A 576 1.30 30.12 -22.62
CA ASP A 576 0.21 31.09 -22.72
C ASP A 576 -0.16 31.74 -21.36
N GLY A 577 0.54 31.35 -20.29
CA GLY A 577 0.30 31.83 -18.93
C GLY A 577 -0.92 31.18 -18.25
N ARG A 578 -1.56 30.18 -18.85
CA ARG A 578 -2.60 29.40 -18.16
C ARG A 578 -1.97 28.49 -17.13
N ILE A 579 -2.63 28.35 -15.99
CA ILE A 579 -2.26 27.34 -14.98
C ILE A 579 -3.19 26.15 -15.15
N TYR A 580 -2.58 24.98 -15.29
CA TYR A 580 -3.20 23.68 -15.36
C TYR A 580 -3.20 23.05 -13.98
N VAL A 581 -4.26 22.32 -13.66
CA VAL A 581 -4.40 21.61 -12.38
C VAL A 581 -5.14 20.30 -12.58
N THR A 582 -4.60 19.21 -12.02
CA THR A 582 -5.26 17.91 -11.99
C THR A 582 -6.25 17.83 -10.85
N ALA A 583 -7.37 17.15 -11.06
CA ALA A 583 -8.29 16.75 -10.01
C ALA A 583 -8.09 15.26 -9.75
N SER A 584 -7.43 14.89 -8.65
CA SER A 584 -7.02 13.50 -8.41
C SER A 584 -8.11 12.66 -7.75
N HIS A 585 -9.14 13.27 -7.16
CA HIS A 585 -10.24 12.52 -6.52
C HIS A 585 -9.77 11.53 -5.42
N ILE A 586 -8.70 11.84 -4.68
CA ILE A 586 -8.17 10.93 -3.64
C ILE A 586 -9.24 10.53 -2.62
N GLN A 587 -10.16 11.43 -2.26
CA GLN A 587 -11.29 11.13 -1.36
C GLN A 587 -12.27 10.08 -1.90
N ASP A 588 -12.33 9.88 -3.22
CA ASP A 588 -13.22 8.93 -3.88
C ASP A 588 -12.61 7.53 -3.98
N THR A 589 -11.32 7.38 -3.67
CA THR A 589 -10.63 6.09 -3.68
C THR A 589 -11.26 5.08 -2.73
N SER A 590 -11.05 3.80 -3.03
CA SER A 590 -11.44 2.69 -2.14
C SER A 590 -10.80 2.78 -0.75
N TRP A 591 -9.75 3.60 -0.58
CA TRP A 591 -9.16 3.91 0.73
C TRP A 591 -10.12 4.63 1.67
N PHE A 592 -11.03 5.46 1.14
CA PHE A 592 -11.93 6.31 1.94
C PHE A 592 -13.41 6.08 1.63
N THR A 593 -13.73 5.57 0.45
CA THR A 593 -15.11 5.33 0.00
C THR A 593 -15.33 3.82 -0.22
N PRO A 594 -15.92 3.10 0.76
CA PRO A 594 -16.25 1.69 0.61
C PRO A 594 -17.10 1.42 -0.65
N GLY A 595 -16.72 0.39 -1.41
CA GLY A 595 -17.41 0.03 -2.65
C GLY A 595 -17.06 0.88 -3.87
N ALA A 596 -16.16 1.86 -3.74
CA ALA A 596 -15.64 2.58 -4.90
C ALA A 596 -14.90 1.61 -5.86
N PRO A 597 -15.04 1.80 -7.18
CA PRO A 597 -14.29 1.01 -8.15
C PRO A 597 -12.78 1.25 -8.00
N PRO A 598 -11.93 0.26 -8.34
CA PRO A 598 -10.48 0.43 -8.34
C PRO A 598 -9.99 1.61 -9.20
N SER A 599 -10.60 1.80 -10.37
CA SER A 599 -10.29 2.89 -11.31
C SER A 599 -11.29 4.02 -11.16
N ILE A 600 -10.80 5.26 -11.08
CA ILE A 600 -11.62 6.46 -10.90
C ILE A 600 -11.40 7.40 -12.08
N ARG A 601 -12.51 7.91 -12.63
CA ARG A 601 -12.46 8.92 -13.68
C ARG A 601 -12.07 10.27 -13.10
N THR A 602 -11.03 10.86 -13.67
CA THR A 602 -10.47 12.14 -13.22
C THR A 602 -10.31 13.11 -14.38
N GLN A 603 -9.98 14.37 -14.09
CA GLN A 603 -9.90 15.42 -15.10
C GLN A 603 -8.64 16.26 -14.96
N LEU A 604 -8.26 16.86 -16.09
CA LEU A 604 -7.33 17.99 -16.14
C LEU A 604 -8.13 19.26 -16.38
N PHE A 605 -7.87 20.29 -15.57
CA PHE A 605 -8.45 21.61 -15.74
C PHE A 605 -7.37 22.66 -16.01
N SER A 606 -7.79 23.82 -16.49
CA SER A 606 -6.95 25.01 -16.58
C SER A 606 -7.75 26.27 -16.24
N PHE A 607 -7.03 27.31 -15.79
CA PHE A 607 -7.59 28.62 -15.52
C PHE A 607 -6.57 29.72 -15.84
N SER A 608 -7.05 30.94 -16.04
CA SER A 608 -6.17 32.10 -16.17
C SER A 608 -5.81 32.62 -14.77
N PRO A 609 -4.52 32.78 -14.43
CA PRO A 609 -4.12 33.35 -13.16
C PRO A 609 -4.66 34.78 -13.02
N THR A 610 -5.14 35.11 -11.82
CA THR A 610 -5.51 36.49 -11.48
C THR A 610 -4.25 37.36 -11.44
N ARG A 611 -4.24 38.41 -12.26
CA ARG A 611 -3.20 39.44 -12.25
C ARG A 611 -3.09 40.15 -10.90
#